data_AF-A0A259NG52-F1
#
_entry.id   AF-A0A259NG52-F1
#
_cell.length_a   1.000
_cell.length_b   1.000
_cell.length_c   1.000
_cell.angle_alpha   90.00
_cell.angle_beta   90.00
_cell.angle_gamma   90.00
#
_symmetry.space_group_name_H-M   'P 1'
#
loop_
_entity.id
_entity.type
_entity.pdbx_description
1 polymer ?
#
loop_
_entity_poly.entity_id
_entity_poly.type
_entity_poly.pdbx_seq_one_letter_code
_entity_poly.pdbx_strand_id
1 'polypeptide(L)'
;MTAALRNYLIITGNYWAFTITDGAIRMLVVLHFYQMGYSPFAIAMLFIFYEVFGIVTNFVGGWLGARIGLNRTMQVGTAMQIVALLMLTVPNPMLTVVYVMAAQAL
;
A
#
# COMPACT_ATOMS: atom_id res chain seq x y z
N MET A 1 13.24 -8.71 -28.93
CA MET A 1 12.43 -9.23 -27.81
C MET A 1 11.02 -9.49 -28.31
N THR A 2 10.45 -10.66 -28.04
CA THR A 2 9.04 -10.96 -28.35
C THR A 2 8.12 -10.08 -27.51
N ALA A 3 6.98 -9.66 -28.07
CA ALA A 3 6.02 -8.80 -27.37
C ALA A 3 5.55 -9.40 -26.04
N ALA A 4 5.43 -10.73 -25.95
CA ALA A 4 5.09 -11.45 -24.74
C ALA A 4 6.13 -11.27 -23.61
N LEU A 5 7.42 -11.37 -23.92
CA LEU A 5 8.50 -11.21 -22.94
C LEU A 5 8.57 -9.76 -22.41
N ARG A 6 8.34 -8.77 -23.28
CA ARG A 6 8.29 -7.36 -22.88
C ARG A 6 7.13 -7.10 -21.91
N ASN A 7 5.93 -7.60 -22.21
CA ASN A 7 4.77 -7.44 -21.34
C ASN A 7 4.96 -8.14 -20.00
N TYR A 8 5.52 -9.35 -20.00
CA TYR A 8 5.82 -10.09 -18.79
C TYR A 8 6.77 -9.31 -17.88
N LEU A 9 7.90 -8.82 -18.40
CA LEU A 9 8.85 -8.01 -17.63
C LEU A 9 8.24 -6.73 -17.07
N ILE A 10 7.37 -6.06 -17.83
CA ILE A 10 6.67 -4.85 -17.35
C ILE A 10 5.73 -5.18 -16.20
N ILE A 11 4.93 -6.25 -16.31
CA ILE A 11 4.00 -6.67 -15.26
C ILE A 11 4.77 -7.09 -14.01
N THR A 12 5.82 -7.90 -14.17
CA THR A 12 6.68 -8.33 -13.06
C THR A 12 7.35 -7.13 -12.40
N GLY A 13 7.93 -6.21 -13.16
CA GLY A 13 8.56 -5.01 -12.62
C GLY A 13 7.58 -4.13 -11.84
N ASN A 14 6.37 -3.95 -12.36
CA ASN A 14 5.31 -3.21 -11.66
C ASN A 14 4.92 -3.89 -10.35
N TYR A 15 4.70 -5.21 -10.38
CA TYR A 15 4.37 -5.99 -9.18
C TYR A 15 5.47 -5.91 -8.11
N TRP A 16 6.75 -5.98 -8.53
CA TRP A 16 7.89 -5.82 -7.63
C TRP A 16 7.94 -4.42 -7.02
N ALA A 17 7.78 -3.38 -7.82
CA ALA A 17 7.75 -2.00 -7.34
C ALA A 17 6.64 -1.81 -6.31
N PHE A 18 5.43 -2.29 -6.61
CA PHE A 18 4.27 -2.24 -5.72
C PHE A 18 4.55 -2.94 -4.38
N THR A 19 5.09 -4.16 -4.43
CA THR A 19 5.38 -4.97 -3.23
C THR A 19 6.44 -4.30 -2.35
N ILE A 20 7.50 -3.74 -2.95
CA ILE A 20 8.56 -3.03 -2.23
C ILE A 20 7.98 -1.76 -1.57
N THR A 21 7.16 -0.99 -2.29
CA THR A 21 6.57 0.23 -1.75
C THR A 21 5.58 -0.05 -0.61
N ASP A 22 4.74 -1.07 -0.71
CA ASP A 22 3.83 -1.49 0.37
C ASP A 22 4.62 -1.91 1.62
N GLY A 23 5.64 -2.75 1.45
CA GLY A 23 6.52 -3.16 2.53
C GLY A 23 7.22 -1.98 3.20
N ALA A 24 7.70 -1.01 2.41
CA ALA A 24 8.36 0.18 2.91
C ALA A 24 7.40 1.08 3.72
N ILE A 25 6.18 1.33 3.22
CA ILE A 25 5.19 2.14 3.96
C ILE A 25 4.89 1.49 5.31
N ARG A 26 4.63 0.18 5.34
CA ARG A 26 4.36 -0.59 6.57
C ARG A 26 5.46 -0.38 7.61
N MET A 27 6.73 -0.42 7.19
CA MET A 27 7.87 -0.20 8.08
C MET A 27 8.01 1.25 8.52
N LEU A 28 7.78 2.21 7.61
CA LEU A 28 7.82 3.64 7.92
C LEU A 28 6.79 4.01 8.99
N VAL A 29 5.57 3.48 8.91
CA VAL A 29 4.50 3.74 9.87
C VAL A 29 4.86 3.19 11.26
N VAL A 30 5.34 1.95 11.33
CA VAL A 30 5.79 1.33 12.59
C VAL A 30 6.92 2.14 13.23
N LEU A 31 7.94 2.53 12.46
CA LEU A 31 9.08 3.31 12.96
C LEU A 31 8.67 4.73 13.38
N HIS A 32 7.75 5.36 12.66
CA HIS A 32 7.23 6.68 12.99
C HIS A 32 6.49 6.68 14.34
N PHE A 33 5.60 5.72 14.58
CA PHE A 33 4.93 5.59 15.88
C PHE A 33 5.90 5.21 17.01
N TYR A 34 6.90 4.38 16.72
CA TYR A 34 7.94 4.06 17.70
C TYR A 34 8.74 5.31 18.11
N GLN A 35 9.13 6.17 17.16
CA GLN A 35 9.81 7.44 17.44
C GLN A 35 8.95 8.44 18.21
N MET A 36 7.63 8.42 18.03
CA MET A 36 6.68 9.24 18.81
C MET A 36 6.45 8.72 20.24
N GLY A 37 7.06 7.60 20.64
CA GLY A 37 6.99 7.07 22.00
C GLY A 37 5.76 6.21 22.29
N TYR A 38 5.06 5.72 21.26
CA TYR A 38 3.96 4.77 21.45
C TYR A 38 4.45 3.44 22.00
N SER A 39 3.65 2.80 22.85
CA SER A 39 3.97 1.47 23.36
C SER A 39 3.95 0.43 22.22
N PRO A 40 4.82 -0.59 22.27
CA PRO A 40 4.81 -1.67 21.27
C PRO A 40 3.44 -2.34 21.10
N PHE A 41 2.68 -2.43 22.19
CA PHE A 41 1.32 -2.97 22.18
C PHE A 41 0.35 -2.10 21.38
N ALA A 42 0.41 -0.77 21.51
CA ALA A 42 -0.43 0.13 20.73
C ALA A 42 -0.11 0.06 19.23
N ILE A 43 1.17 -0.03 18.88
CA ILE A 43 1.61 -0.18 17.49
C ILE A 43 1.10 -1.50 16.90
N ALA A 44 1.20 -2.60 17.65
CA ALA A 44 0.70 -3.91 17.22
C ALA A 44 -0.83 -3.89 16.98
N MET A 45 -1.59 -3.21 17.84
CA MET A 45 -3.04 -3.06 17.66
C MET A 45 -3.40 -2.26 16.40
N LEU A 46 -2.68 -1.17 16.13
CA LEU A 46 -2.83 -0.41 14.88
C LEU A 46 -2.50 -1.28 13.67
N PHE A 47 -1.42 -2.04 13.74
CA PHE A 47 -1.01 -2.96 12.68
C PHE A 47 -2.08 -4.02 12.36
N ILE A 48 -2.65 -4.65 13.38
CA ILE A 48 -3.75 -5.62 13.20
C ILE A 48 -4.95 -4.93 12.55
N PHE A 49 -5.31 -3.74 13.03
CA PHE A 49 -6.41 -2.97 12.46
C PHE A 49 -6.17 -2.70 10.97
N TYR A 50 -4.96 -2.23 10.62
CA TYR A 50 -4.55 -2.06 9.23
C TYR A 50 -4.70 -3.34 8.39
N GLU A 51 -4.19 -4.48 8.86
CA GLU A 51 -4.27 -5.74 8.11
C GLU A 51 -5.72 -6.20 7.89
N VAL A 52 -6.62 -5.92 8.84
CA VAL A 52 -8.06 -6.17 8.65
C VAL A 52 -8.63 -5.35 7.49
N PHE A 53 -8.29 -4.06 7.39
CA PHE A 53 -8.66 -3.25 6.21
C PHE A 53 -8.00 -3.78 4.94
N GLY A 54 -6.74 -4.21 5.03
CA GLY A 54 -6.02 -4.87 3.94
C GLY A 54 -6.77 -6.08 3.38
N ILE A 55 -7.38 -6.91 4.23
CA ILE A 55 -8.20 -8.04 3.79
C ILE A 55 -9.41 -7.55 2.98
N VAL A 56 -10.09 -6.50 3.44
CA VAL A 56 -11.27 -5.93 2.77
C VAL A 56 -10.89 -5.34 1.40
N THR A 57 -9.84 -4.53 1.33
CA THR A 57 -9.39 -3.92 0.07
C THR A 57 -8.87 -4.98 -0.91
N ASN A 58 -8.14 -6.00 -0.45
CA ASN A 58 -7.72 -7.11 -1.32
C ASN A 58 -8.91 -7.93 -1.85
N PHE A 59 -9.93 -8.16 -1.02
CA PHE A 59 -11.14 -8.85 -1.46
C PHE A 59 -11.89 -8.05 -2.54
N VAL A 60 -12.08 -6.75 -2.31
CA VAL A 60 -12.73 -5.84 -3.27
C VAL A 60 -11.89 -5.72 -4.55
N GLY A 61 -10.57 -5.58 -4.43
CA GLY A 61 -9.64 -5.53 -5.55
C GLY A 61 -9.64 -6.82 -6.38
N GLY A 62 -9.69 -7.99 -5.73
CA GLY A 62 -9.84 -9.29 -6.41
C GLY A 62 -11.18 -9.43 -7.13
N TRP A 63 -12.27 -8.99 -6.52
CA TRP A 63 -13.61 -8.99 -7.14
C TRP A 63 -13.68 -8.06 -8.35
N LEU A 64 -13.11 -6.85 -8.26
CA LEU A 64 -12.95 -5.94 -9.41
C LEU A 64 -12.05 -6.58 -10.47
N GLY A 65 -10.91 -7.15 -10.08
CA GLY A 65 -9.99 -7.88 -10.95
C GLY A 65 -10.64 -8.95 -11.81
N ALA A 66 -11.57 -9.71 -11.22
CA ALA A 66 -12.33 -10.74 -11.92
C ALA A 66 -13.33 -10.17 -12.96
N ARG A 67 -13.79 -8.92 -12.79
CA ARG A 67 -14.80 -8.28 -13.67
C ARG A 67 -14.21 -7.39 -14.77
N ILE A 68 -13.22 -6.56 -14.43
CA ILE A 68 -12.60 -5.58 -15.36
C ILE A 68 -11.25 -6.03 -15.92
N GLY A 69 -10.75 -7.19 -15.47
CA GLY A 69 -9.50 -7.78 -15.92
C GLY A 69 -8.30 -7.35 -15.08
N LEU A 70 -7.36 -8.29 -14.91
CA LEU A 70 -6.20 -8.15 -14.04
C LEU A 70 -5.31 -6.97 -14.44
N ASN A 71 -5.05 -6.77 -15.73
CA ASN A 71 -4.13 -5.73 -16.20
C ASN A 71 -4.66 -4.31 -15.90
N ARG A 72 -5.97 -4.08 -16.05
CA ARG A 72 -6.63 -2.80 -15.70
C ARG A 72 -6.58 -2.58 -14.19
N THR A 73 -6.85 -3.62 -13.42
CA THR A 73 -6.88 -3.56 -11.94
C THR A 73 -5.49 -3.31 -11.37
N MET A 74 -4.45 -3.93 -11.92
CA MET A 74 -3.06 -3.67 -11.55
C MET A 74 -2.68 -2.21 -11.82
N GLN A 75 -3.01 -1.65 -12.97
CA GLN A 75 -2.70 -0.25 -13.28
C GLN A 75 -3.42 0.73 -12.35
N VAL A 76 -4.68 0.45 -11.99
CA VAL A 76 -5.42 1.23 -10.99
C VAL A 76 -4.75 1.13 -9.62
N GLY A 77 -4.34 -0.07 -9.20
CA GLY A 77 -3.59 -0.27 -7.95
C GLY A 77 -2.25 0.49 -7.94
N THR A 78 -1.48 0.46 -9.03
CA THR A 78 -0.24 1.25 -9.13
C THR A 78 -0.50 2.75 -9.04
N ALA A 79 -1.56 3.26 -9.68
CA ALA A 79 -1.92 4.68 -9.59
C ALA A 79 -2.33 5.06 -8.16
N MET A 80 -3.07 4.19 -7.49
CA MET A 80 -3.47 4.34 -6.10
C MET A 80 -2.25 4.36 -5.16
N GLN A 81 -1.27 3.48 -5.39
CA GLN A 81 0.00 3.46 -4.66
C GLN A 81 0.78 4.79 -4.78
N ILE A 82 0.78 5.41 -5.96
CA ILE A 82 1.43 6.71 -6.16
C ILE A 82 0.73 7.79 -5.32
N VAL A 83 -0.60 7.77 -5.25
CA VAL A 83 -1.37 8.70 -4.41
C VAL A 83 -1.06 8.45 -2.93
N ALA A 84 -1.01 7.20 -2.47
CA ALA A 84 -0.65 6.84 -1.09
C ALA A 84 0.74 7.37 -0.71
N LEU A 85 1.75 7.19 -1.58
CA LEU A 85 3.09 7.71 -1.35
C LEU A 85 3.13 9.24 -1.31
N LEU A 86 2.40 9.92 -2.20
CA LEU A 86 2.28 11.37 -2.18
C LEU A 86 1.63 11.88 -0.90
N MET A 87 0.61 11.18 -0.38
CA MET A 87 -0.02 11.53 0.89
C MET A 87 0.97 11.50 2.06
N LEU A 88 1.99 10.62 2.03
CA LEU A 88 3.00 10.52 3.08
C LEU A 88 4.12 11.57 2.98
N THR A 89 4.16 12.37 1.92
CA THR A 89 5.16 13.46 1.76
C THR A 89 4.81 14.76 2.50
N VAL A 90 3.67 14.77 3.20
CA VAL A 90 3.14 15.96 3.91
C VAL A 90 3.93 16.22 5.21
N PRO A 91 4.10 17.49 5.65
CA PRO A 91 4.87 17.82 6.85
C PRO A 91 4.41 17.08 8.11
N ASN A 92 5.39 16.67 8.92
CA ASN A 92 5.24 15.89 10.15
C ASN A 92 4.08 16.30 11.09
N PRO A 93 3.81 17.59 11.37
CA PRO A 93 2.67 17.97 12.22
C PRO A 93 1.28 17.62 11.65
N MET A 94 1.16 17.29 10.37
CA MET A 94 -0.09 16.86 9.73
C MET A 94 -0.22 15.34 9.63
N LEU A 95 0.84 14.57 9.95
CA LEU A 95 0.86 13.10 9.94
C LEU A 95 0.18 12.54 11.19
N THR A 96 -1.12 12.78 11.31
CA THR A 96 -1.93 12.20 12.39
C THR A 96 -2.07 10.69 12.21
N VAL A 97 -2.36 9.96 13.30
CA VAL A 97 -2.57 8.51 13.28
C VAL A 97 -3.58 8.11 12.21
N VAL A 98 -4.73 8.80 12.16
CA VAL A 98 -5.80 8.52 11.20
C VAL A 98 -5.34 8.76 9.75
N TYR A 99 -4.57 9.82 9.52
CA TYR A 99 -4.07 10.17 8.19
C TYR A 99 -3.04 9.16 7.66
N VAL A 100 -2.10 8.75 8.51
CA VAL A 100 -1.07 7.76 8.14
C VAL A 100 -1.70 6.38 7.89
N MET A 101 -2.65 5.98 8.73
CA MET A 101 -3.36 4.71 8.57
C MET A 101 -4.27 4.71 7.33
N ALA A 102 -4.91 5.85 7.02
CA ALA A 102 -5.71 6.00 5.80
C ALA A 102 -4.84 5.98 4.53
N ALA A 103 -3.66 6.61 4.56
CA ALA A 103 -2.71 6.56 3.45
C ALA A 103 -2.13 5.15 3.24
N GLN A 104 -1.93 4.39 4.32
CA GLN A 104 -1.44 3.02 4.26
C GLN A 104 -2.51 2.04 3.73
N ALA A 105 -3.78 2.24 4.09
CA ALA A 105 -4.89 1.34 3.73
C ALA A 105 -5.43 1.53 2.29
N LEU A 106 -4.85 2.44 1.53
CA LEU A 106 -5.26 2.86 0.19
C LEU A 106 -4.59 1.99 -0.88
#